data_AF-A0A966J433-F1
#
_entry.id   AF-A0A966J433-F1
#
_cell.length_a   1.000
_cell.length_b   1.000
_cell.length_c   1.000
_cell.angle_alpha   90.00
_cell.angle_beta   90.00
_cell.angle_gamma   90.00
#
_symmetry.space_group_name_H-M   'P 1'
#
loop_
_entity.id
_entity.type
_entity.pdbx_description
1 polymer ?
#
loop_
_entity_poly.entity_id
_entity_poly.type
_entity_poly.pdbx_seq_one_letter_code
_entity_poly.pdbx_strand_id
1 'polypeptide(L)' 'MVIDTISVILCQPLPDCRSGLTRKTTVKTWMCLICGWIYDEEAGAPDEGIPPGTPWEQVPMNWTCPECGARKEDFEMVPV' A
#
# COMPACT_ATOMS: atom_id res chain seq x y z
N MET A 1 -7.16 -40.03 -39.20
CA MET A 1 -7.08 -38.90 -40.14
C MET A 1 -8.42 -38.17 -40.15
N VAL A 2 -8.65 -37.41 -39.07
CA VAL A 2 -9.49 -36.21 -38.91
C VAL A 2 -9.05 -35.62 -37.56
N ILE A 3 -7.94 -34.88 -37.58
CA ILE A 3 -7.66 -33.64 -36.85
C ILE A 3 -8.87 -33.10 -36.04
N ASP A 4 -8.81 -32.68 -34.76
CA ASP A 4 -7.77 -32.68 -33.72
C ASP A 4 -8.48 -32.34 -32.37
N THR A 5 -8.20 -33.13 -31.34
CA THR A 5 -8.17 -32.78 -29.89
C THR A 5 -9.36 -32.06 -29.22
N ILE A 6 -10.22 -32.86 -28.60
CA ILE A 6 -10.71 -32.61 -27.23
C ILE A 6 -9.49 -32.41 -26.31
N SER A 7 -9.28 -31.21 -25.76
CA SER A 7 -8.71 -30.96 -24.43
C SER A 7 -8.41 -29.48 -24.20
N VAL A 8 -9.24 -28.85 -23.36
CA VAL A 8 -8.83 -27.88 -22.33
C VAL A 8 -7.82 -26.78 -22.70
N ILE A 9 -8.26 -25.66 -23.27
CA ILE A 9 -7.63 -24.36 -22.97
C ILE A 9 -8.75 -23.34 -22.72
N LEU A 10 -9.11 -23.24 -21.43
CA LEU A 10 -9.47 -21.97 -20.82
C LEU A 10 -8.29 -21.02 -21.01
N CYS A 11 -8.37 -20.08 -21.94
CA CYS A 11 -7.47 -18.93 -21.91
C CYS A 11 -8.22 -17.72 -22.45
N GLN A 12 -8.90 -17.05 -21.52
CA GLN A 12 -9.35 -15.69 -21.65
C GLN A 12 -8.13 -14.82 -22.07
N PRO A 13 -8.19 -14.06 -23.17
CA PRO A 13 -7.13 -13.11 -23.51
C PRO A 13 -7.26 -11.88 -22.60
N LEU A 14 -6.82 -12.00 -21.35
CA LEU A 14 -6.38 -10.87 -20.54
C LEU A 14 -4.88 -10.71 -20.75
N PRO A 15 -4.41 -9.61 -21.38
CA PRO A 15 -3.00 -9.42 -21.67
C PRO A 15 -2.24 -8.81 -20.49
N ASP A 16 -2.35 -9.39 -19.28
CA ASP A 16 -1.30 -9.25 -18.24
C ASP A 16 -1.50 -10.20 -17.04
N CYS A 17 -1.12 -11.47 -17.21
CA CYS A 17 -0.93 -12.42 -16.11
C CYS A 17 0.53 -12.44 -15.63
N ARG A 18 1.23 -11.28 -15.58
CA ARG A 18 2.63 -11.23 -15.11
C ARG A 18 3.06 -9.81 -14.70
N SER A 19 2.74 -9.38 -13.49
CA SER A 19 3.55 -8.46 -12.65
C SER A 19 2.68 -7.88 -11.54
N GLY A 20 2.91 -8.08 -10.26
CA GLY A 20 4.01 -8.73 -9.60
C GLY A 20 3.65 -8.89 -8.13
N LEU A 21 4.16 -9.95 -7.51
CA LEU A 21 4.41 -9.87 -6.08
C LEU A 21 5.54 -8.85 -5.91
N THR A 22 5.20 -7.57 -5.78
CA THR A 22 6.06 -6.65 -5.06
C THR A 22 6.24 -7.31 -3.71
N ARG A 23 7.46 -7.79 -3.43
CA ARG A 23 7.84 -8.23 -2.09
C ARG A 23 7.45 -7.09 -1.17
N LYS A 24 6.35 -7.27 -0.45
CA LYS A 24 5.93 -6.38 0.60
C LYS A 24 6.93 -6.64 1.71
N THR A 25 8.00 -5.84 1.72
CA THR A 25 8.79 -5.63 2.92
C THR A 25 7.77 -5.41 4.04
N THR A 26 7.95 -6.03 5.20
CA THR A 26 7.12 -5.78 6.39
C THR A 26 7.28 -4.32 6.83
N VAL A 27 6.69 -3.42 6.07
CA VAL A 27 6.57 -2.00 6.33
C VAL A 27 5.37 -1.83 7.23
N LYS A 28 5.53 -1.04 8.28
CA LYS A 28 4.40 -0.70 9.13
C LYS A 28 3.64 0.40 8.39
N THR A 29 2.37 0.16 8.17
CA THR A 29 1.47 1.15 7.58
C THR A 29 0.56 1.66 8.67
N TRP A 30 0.28 2.97 8.65
CA TRP A 30 -0.52 3.62 9.68
C TRP A 30 -1.76 4.21 9.03
N MET A 31 -2.93 3.73 9.43
CA MET A 31 -4.20 4.19 8.89
C MET A 31 -4.81 5.22 9.84
N CYS A 32 -5.16 6.38 9.30
CA CYS A 32 -5.93 7.39 10.01
C CYS A 32 -7.35 6.87 10.25
N LEU A 33 -7.79 6.80 11.50
CA LEU A 33 -9.14 6.33 11.86
C LEU A 33 -10.24 7.35 11.51
N ILE A 34 -9.88 8.60 11.23
CA ILE A 34 -10.85 9.68 10.94
C ILE A 34 -11.24 9.71 9.46
N CYS A 35 -10.26 9.58 8.55
CA CYS A 35 -10.49 9.69 7.10
C CYS A 35 -10.12 8.43 6.30
N GLY A 36 -9.39 7.49 6.89
CA GLY A 36 -8.89 6.30 6.19
C GLY A 36 -7.61 6.53 5.38
N TRP A 37 -6.94 7.68 5.53
CA TRP A 37 -5.65 7.93 4.88
C TRP A 37 -4.58 6.98 5.40
N ILE A 38 -3.73 6.47 4.50
CA ILE A 38 -2.72 5.45 4.81
C ILE A 38 -1.33 6.08 4.70
N TYR A 39 -0.62 6.15 5.82
CA TYR A 39 0.79 6.53 5.89
C TYR A 39 1.67 5.30 5.77
N ASP A 40 2.49 5.25 4.73
CA ASP A 40 3.50 4.21 4.52
C ASP A 40 4.87 4.72 4.99
N GLU A 41 5.55 3.99 5.87
CA GLU A 41 6.88 4.37 6.36
C GLU A 41 7.95 4.40 5.25
N GLU A 42 7.84 3.54 4.22
CA GLU A 42 8.77 3.57 3.07
C GLU A 42 8.50 4.77 2.18
N ALA A 43 7.23 5.10 1.93
CA ALA A 43 6.88 6.26 1.10
C ALA A 43 7.08 7.60 1.83
N GLY A 44 6.88 7.60 3.16
CA GLY A 44 6.83 8.82 3.96
C GLY A 44 5.72 9.78 3.51
N ALA A 45 5.90 11.07 3.80
CA ALA A 45 5.03 12.14 3.33
C ALA A 45 5.89 13.36 2.93
N PRO A 46 6.56 13.32 1.76
CA PRO A 46 7.50 14.36 1.34
C PRO A 46 6.81 15.72 1.16
N ASP A 47 5.53 15.74 0.78
CA ASP A 47 4.71 16.95 0.65
C ASP A 47 4.53 17.69 1.98
N GLU A 48 4.59 16.96 3.10
CA GLU A 48 4.50 17.52 4.46
C GLU A 48 5.86 17.66 5.14
N GLY A 49 6.94 17.35 4.42
CA GLY A 49 8.31 17.40 4.93
C GLY A 49 8.76 16.16 5.72
N ILE A 50 8.04 15.04 5.62
CA ILE A 50 8.47 13.75 6.16
C ILE A 50 9.16 12.95 5.05
N PRO A 51 10.48 12.74 5.11
CA PRO A 51 11.17 12.02 4.06
C PRO A 51 10.75 10.53 3.98
N PRO A 52 10.86 9.90 2.80
CA PRO A 52 10.62 8.46 2.65
C PRO A 52 11.57 7.65 3.53
N GLY A 53 11.10 6.53 4.07
CA GLY A 53 11.84 5.69 5.02
C GLY A 53 11.81 6.22 6.46
N THR A 54 10.97 7.20 6.77
CA THR A 54 10.81 7.71 8.15
C THR A 54 9.89 6.79 8.94
N PRO A 55 10.38 6.12 9.99
CA PRO A 55 9.53 5.29 10.84
C PRO A 55 8.56 6.17 11.62
N TRP A 56 7.39 5.65 11.96
CA TRP A 56 6.36 6.42 12.67
C TRP A 56 6.84 7.00 13.98
N GLU A 57 7.77 6.35 14.68
CA GLU A 57 8.39 6.87 15.91
C GLU A 57 9.12 8.20 15.69
N GLN A 58 9.70 8.43 14.51
CA GLN A 58 10.39 9.68 14.16
C GLN A 58 9.45 10.77 13.65
N VAL A 59 8.19 10.43 13.30
CA VAL A 59 7.20 11.42 12.91
C VAL A 59 6.92 12.38 14.08
N PRO A 60 7.04 13.70 13.89
CA PRO A 60 6.81 14.68 14.95
C PRO A 60 5.42 14.55 15.59
N MET A 61 5.30 14.78 16.90
CA MET A 61 4.00 14.72 17.59
C MET A 61 3.04 15.84 17.16
N ASN A 62 3.58 16.96 16.68
CA ASN A 62 2.81 18.08 16.13
C ASN A 62 2.38 17.87 14.67
N TRP A 63 2.79 16.76 14.04
CA TRP A 63 2.33 16.43 12.70
C TRP A 63 0.85 16.02 12.73
N THR A 64 0.14 16.38 11.68
CA THR A 64 -1.29 16.14 11.52
C THR A 64 -1.55 15.58 10.13
N CYS A 65 -2.54 14.71 9.99
CA CYS A 65 -2.94 14.15 8.71
C CYS A 65 -3.23 15.25 7.67
N PRO A 66 -2.70 15.16 6.43
CA PRO A 66 -2.89 16.19 5.41
C PRO A 66 -4.33 16.28 4.91
N GLU A 67 -5.08 15.18 4.96
CA GLU A 67 -6.45 15.10 4.48
C GLU A 67 -7.48 15.66 5.47
N CYS A 68 -7.27 15.44 6.78
CA CYS A 68 -8.29 15.73 7.79
C CYS A 68 -7.79 16.51 9.02
N GLY A 69 -6.48 16.74 9.16
CA GLY A 69 -5.90 17.41 10.32
C GLY A 69 -5.92 16.57 11.61
N ALA A 70 -6.24 15.27 11.54
CA ALA A 70 -6.17 14.36 12.68
C ALA A 70 -4.75 14.27 13.24
N ARG A 71 -4.62 14.04 14.54
CA ARG A 71 -3.32 13.98 15.22
C ARG A 71 -2.71 12.59 15.08
N LYS A 72 -1.42 12.47 15.39
CA LYS A 72 -0.69 11.19 15.40
C LYS A 72 -1.35 10.10 16.26
N GLU A 73 -2.11 10.50 17.29
CA GLU A 73 -2.84 9.59 18.19
C GLU A 73 -4.06 8.92 17.53
N ASP A 74 -4.60 9.51 16.45
CA ASP A 74 -5.77 8.99 15.73
C ASP A 74 -5.39 7.96 14.64
N PHE A 75 -4.14 7.50 14.63
CA PHE A 75 -3.63 6.53 13.67
C PHE A 75 -3.46 5.16 14.29
N GLU A 76 -3.89 4.13 13.57
CA GLU A 76 -3.73 2.73 13.97
C GLU A 76 -2.76 2.02 13.04
N MET A 77 -1.92 1.16 13.63
CA MET A 77 -1.00 0.32 12.86
C MET A 77 -1.79 -0.78 12.14
N VAL A 78 -1.71 -0.80 10.81
CA VAL A 78 -2.29 -1.85 9.98
C VAL A 78 -1.16 -2.77 9.51
N PRO A 79 -1.17 -4.05 9.91
CA PRO A 79 -0.29 -5.05 9.30
C PRO A 79 -0.78 -5.31 7.88
N VAL A 80 0.11 -5.18 6.91
CA VAL A 80 -0.22 -5.28 5.49
C VAL A 80 0.49 -6.44 4.81
#